data_AF-A0A3N9V416-F1
#
_entry.id   AF-A0A3N9V416-F1
#
_cell.length_a   1.000
_cell.length_b   1.000
_cell.length_c   1.000
_cell.angle_alpha   90.00
_cell.angle_beta   90.00
_cell.angle_gamma   90.00
#
_symmetry.space_group_name_H-M   'P 1'
#
loop_
_entity.id
_entity.type
_entity.pdbx_description
1 polymer ?
#
loop_
_entity_poly.entity_id
_entity_poly.type
_entity_poly.pdbx_seq_one_letter_code
_entity_poly.pdbx_strand_id
1 'polypeptide(L)'
;MQRVAALFVGEKDFAAFRASNCAAKTTVRRLFSLDISRRDDMIIFDVRGSGFLKNMVRIVVGTLVEVGRGTMGADDIVSLFNEGNRRKAGITAPPQGLCLLEVFY
;
A
#
# COMPACT_ATOMS: atom_id res chain seq x y z
N MET A 1 11.24 6.33 -2.53
CA MET A 1 10.28 5.42 -1.87
C MET A 1 9.97 5.82 -0.43
N GLN A 2 10.91 5.80 0.52
CA GLN A 2 10.63 6.02 1.95
C GLN A 2 9.83 7.30 2.28
N ARG A 3 10.19 8.43 1.68
CA ARG A 3 9.43 9.69 1.89
C ARG A 3 7.97 9.60 1.45
N VAL A 4 7.70 8.87 0.38
CA VAL A 4 6.35 8.68 -0.18
C VAL A 4 5.57 7.63 0.63
N ALA A 5 6.24 6.63 1.19
CA ALA A 5 5.65 5.65 2.08
C ALA A 5 4.96 6.30 3.30
N ALA A 6 5.53 7.38 3.84
CA ALA A 6 4.93 8.14 4.93
C ALA A 6 3.51 8.68 4.61
N LEU A 7 3.18 8.91 3.34
CA LEU A 7 1.86 9.39 2.92
C LEU A 7 0.75 8.34 3.13
N PHE A 8 1.10 7.07 3.31
CA PHE A 8 0.15 5.99 3.56
C PHE A 8 -0.21 5.84 5.04
N VAL A 9 0.64 6.34 5.95
CA VAL A 9 0.45 6.20 7.40
C VAL A 9 -0.69 7.09 7.89
N GLY A 10 -1.48 6.58 8.84
CA GLY A 10 -2.66 7.24 9.39
C GLY A 10 -3.97 6.63 8.89
N GLU A 11 -5.08 7.28 9.22
CA GLU A 11 -6.42 6.90 8.79
C GLU A 11 -6.76 7.56 7.45
N LYS A 12 -7.04 6.75 6.43
CA LYS A 12 -7.25 7.21 5.05
C LYS A 12 -8.25 6.32 4.33
N ASP A 13 -8.84 6.85 3.26
CA ASP A 13 -9.61 6.06 2.33
C ASP A 13 -8.69 5.31 1.34
N PHE A 14 -8.66 3.98 1.45
CA PHE A 14 -7.88 3.10 0.58
C PHE A 14 -8.66 2.58 -0.64
N ALA A 15 -9.66 3.33 -1.13
CA ALA A 15 -10.46 2.95 -2.30
C ALA A 15 -9.60 2.68 -3.55
N ALA A 16 -8.51 3.42 -3.77
CA ALA A 16 -7.58 3.15 -4.86
C ALA A 16 -6.74 1.87 -4.67
N PHE A 17 -6.69 1.33 -3.46
CA PHE A 17 -5.83 0.21 -3.06
C PHE A 17 -6.66 -1.03 -2.68
N ARG A 18 -7.72 -1.34 -3.43
CA ARG A 18 -8.51 -2.57 -3.23
C ARG A 18 -8.74 -3.33 -4.53
N ALA A 19 -8.97 -4.63 -4.39
CA ALA A 19 -9.55 -5.43 -5.45
C ALA A 19 -11.01 -5.01 -5.75
N SER A 20 -11.43 -5.16 -7.00
CA SER A 20 -12.82 -4.88 -7.43
C SER A 20 -13.84 -5.73 -6.69
N ASN A 21 -13.51 -7.00 -6.42
CA ASN A 21 -14.37 -7.95 -5.70
C ASN A 21 -14.18 -7.94 -4.17
N CYS A 22 -13.79 -6.81 -3.59
CA CYS A 22 -13.71 -6.66 -2.14
C CYS A 22 -15.12 -6.44 -1.54
N ALA A 23 -15.47 -7.20 -0.50
CA ALA A 23 -16.80 -7.11 0.15
C ALA A 23 -16.86 -6.09 1.31
N ALA A 24 -15.76 -5.36 1.58
CA ALA A 24 -15.70 -4.41 2.67
C ALA A 24 -16.68 -3.25 2.47
N LYS A 25 -17.50 -2.97 3.50
CA LYS A 25 -18.49 -1.88 3.54
C LYS A 25 -17.85 -0.49 3.49
N THR A 26 -16.66 -0.34 4.07
CA THR A 26 -15.86 0.89 4.05
C THR A 26 -14.46 0.58 3.56
N THR A 27 -13.90 1.53 2.82
CA THR A 27 -12.53 1.56 2.32
C THR A 27 -11.58 2.30 3.25
N VAL A 28 -12.08 2.93 4.31
CA VAL A 28 -11.26 3.60 5.31
C VAL A 28 -10.52 2.57 6.15
N ARG A 29 -9.20 2.70 6.25
CA ARG A 29 -8.34 1.89 7.11
C ARG A 29 -7.32 2.80 7.79
N ARG A 30 -6.79 2.33 8.92
CA ARG A 30 -5.67 2.98 9.60
C ARG A 30 -4.41 2.13 9.45
N LEU A 31 -3.40 2.68 8.77
CA LEU A 31 -2.03 2.16 8.80
C LEU A 31 -1.28 2.78 9.98
N PHE A 32 -0.71 1.94 10.82
CA PHE A 32 0.12 2.35 11.95
C PHE A 32 1.56 2.62 11.51
N SER A 33 2.13 1.75 10.66
CA SER A 33 3.45 1.96 10.07
C SER A 33 3.56 1.32 8.69
N LEU A 34 4.48 1.86 7.90
CA LEU A 34 4.89 1.36 6.59
C LEU A 34 6.39 1.59 6.43
N ASP A 35 7.17 0.61 6.86
CA ASP A 35 8.61 0.70 6.95
C ASP A 35 9.27 0.01 5.76
N ILE A 36 10.22 0.71 5.10
CA ILE A 36 10.96 0.18 3.96
C ILE A 36 12.43 0.07 4.34
N SER A 37 12.95 -1.15 4.34
CA SER A 37 14.35 -1.45 4.62
C SER A 37 14.98 -2.24 3.48
N ARG A 38 16.31 -2.17 3.36
CA ARG A 38 17.09 -3.00 2.44
C ARG A 38 17.89 -4.01 3.25
N ARG A 39 17.83 -5.28 2.86
CA ARG A 39 18.69 -6.35 3.38
C ARG A 39 19.29 -7.07 2.18
N ASP A 40 20.59 -6.91 1.98
CA ASP A 40 21.31 -7.40 0.82
C ASP A 40 20.64 -6.94 -0.50
N ASP A 41 20.19 -7.90 -1.31
CA ASP A 41 19.50 -7.68 -2.58
C ASP A 41 17.97 -7.60 -2.45
N MET A 42 17.45 -7.65 -1.22
CA MET A 42 16.01 -7.56 -0.94
C MET A 42 15.62 -6.17 -0.42
N ILE A 43 14.46 -5.70 -0.89
CA ILE A 43 13.74 -4.56 -0.31
C ILE A 43 12.55 -5.13 0.46
N ILE A 44 12.53 -4.89 1.76
CA ILE A 44 11.52 -5.40 2.68
C ILE A 44 10.56 -4.27 3.04
N PHE A 45 9.26 -4.55 2.90
CA PHE A 45 8.17 -3.67 3.30
C PHE A 45 7.48 -4.28 4.52
N ASP A 46 7.60 -3.66 5.69
CA ASP A 46 6.84 -4.02 6.89
C ASP A 46 5.61 -3.09 6.97
N VAL A 47 4.42 -3.68 7.05
CA VAL A 47 3.15 -2.96 6.95
C VAL A 47 2.26 -3.34 8.13
N ARG A 48 1.97 -2.37 8.99
CA ARG A 48 1.16 -2.57 10.21
C ARG A 48 -0.08 -1.71 10.15
N GLY A 49 -1.24 -2.26 10.51
CA GLY A 49 -2.49 -1.52 10.47
C GLY A 49 -3.63 -2.23 11.19
N SER A 50 -4.70 -1.47 11.40
CA SER A 50 -5.97 -1.93 12.02
C SER A 50 -6.69 -3.04 11.23
N GLY A 51 -6.37 -3.18 9.96
CA GLY A 51 -6.96 -4.17 9.05
C GLY A 51 -6.70 -3.78 7.60
N PHE A 52 -6.84 -4.73 6.69
CA PHE A 52 -6.49 -4.54 5.29
C PHE A 52 -7.66 -4.90 4.36
N LEU A 53 -7.80 -4.14 3.26
CA LEU A 53 -8.74 -4.50 2.19
C LEU A 53 -8.15 -5.65 1.34
N LYS A 54 -8.99 -6.35 0.60
CA LYS A 54 -8.54 -7.41 -0.32
C LYS A 54 -7.51 -6.84 -1.30
N ASN A 55 -6.33 -7.47 -1.37
CA ASN A 55 -5.15 -7.08 -2.13
C ASN A 55 -4.47 -5.76 -1.72
N MET A 56 -4.90 -5.10 -0.65
CA MET A 56 -4.42 -3.77 -0.28
C MET A 56 -2.91 -3.66 -0.16
N VAL A 57 -2.30 -4.49 0.68
CA VAL A 57 -0.84 -4.46 0.91
C VAL A 57 -0.08 -4.66 -0.41
N ARG A 58 -0.52 -5.60 -1.26
CA ARG A 58 0.12 -5.88 -2.55
C ARG A 58 -0.04 -4.75 -3.57
N ILE A 59 -1.15 -4.01 -3.54
CA ILE A 59 -1.37 -2.84 -4.41
C ILE A 59 -0.53 -1.65 -3.90
N VAL A 60 -0.47 -1.44 -2.59
CA VAL A 60 0.40 -0.42 -1.96
C VAL A 60 1.86 -0.66 -2.33
N VAL A 61 2.37 -1.88 -2.11
CA VAL A 61 3.75 -2.26 -2.45
C VAL A 61 4.02 -2.10 -3.95
N GLY A 62 3.11 -2.57 -4.81
CA GLY A 62 3.27 -2.40 -6.26
C GLY A 62 3.31 -0.95 -6.71
N THR A 63 2.51 -0.08 -6.08
CA THR A 63 2.54 1.37 -6.32
C THR A 63 3.87 1.98 -5.85
N LEU A 64 4.38 1.58 -4.68
CA LEU A 64 5.66 2.07 -4.18
C LEU A 64 6.86 1.60 -5.01
N VAL A 65 6.76 0.44 -5.67
CA VAL A 65 7.77 -0.02 -6.63
C VAL A 65 7.83 0.91 -7.84
N GLU A 66 6.68 1.35 -8.38
CA GLU A 66 6.64 2.35 -9.45
C GLU A 66 7.24 3.70 -8.99
N VAL A 67 6.99 4.10 -7.74
CA VAL A 67 7.68 5.25 -7.13
C VAL A 67 9.20 5.04 -7.03
N GLY A 68 9.64 3.82 -6.72
CA GLY A 68 11.07 3.47 -6.70
C GLY A 68 11.72 3.48 -8.07
N ARG A 69 10.96 3.20 -9.12
CA ARG A 69 11.38 3.26 -10.53
C ARG A 69 11.34 4.68 -11.11
N GLY A 70 10.70 5.62 -10.42
CA GLY A 70 10.54 7.00 -10.89
C GLY A 70 9.40 7.20 -11.88
N THR A 71 8.53 6.20 -12.08
CA THR A 71 7.34 6.29 -12.94
C THR A 71 6.14 6.91 -12.23
N MET A 72 6.21 7.04 -10.90
CA MET A 72 5.22 7.73 -10.06
C MET A 72 5.93 8.56 -8.97
N GLY A 73 5.28 9.64 -8.53
CA GLY A 73 5.76 10.56 -7.50
C GLY A 73 4.80 10.68 -6.31
N ALA A 74 5.11 11.63 -5.41
CA ALA A 74 4.26 11.90 -4.24
C ALA A 74 2.87 12.41 -4.63
N ASP A 75 2.80 13.28 -5.64
CA ASP A 75 1.54 13.90 -6.09
C ASP A 75 0.58 12.85 -6.67
N ASP A 76 1.10 11.81 -7.33
CA ASP A 76 0.30 10.68 -7.81
C ASP A 76 -0.33 9.93 -6.63
N ILE A 77 0.41 9.72 -5.54
CA ILE A 77 -0.12 9.07 -4.34
C ILE A 77 -1.21 9.91 -3.69
N VAL A 78 -1.02 11.23 -3.61
CA VAL A 78 -2.03 12.16 -3.11
C VAL A 78 -3.29 12.11 -3.98
N SER A 79 -3.14 12.12 -5.31
CA SER A 79 -4.25 11.96 -6.25
C SER A 79 -4.97 10.62 -6.04
N LEU A 80 -4.25 9.51 -5.82
CA LEU A 80 -4.88 8.21 -5.54
C LEU A 80 -5.75 8.22 -4.28
N PHE A 81 -5.32 8.88 -3.22
CA PHE A 81 -6.11 9.03 -2.00
C PHE A 81 -7.33 9.94 -2.20
N ASN A 82 -7.21 10.99 -3.02
CA ASN A 82 -8.30 11.93 -3.28
C ASN A 82 -9.35 11.37 -4.25
N GLU A 83 -8.92 10.66 -5.30
CA GLU A 83 -9.80 10.18 -6.36
C GLU A 83 -10.31 8.75 -6.14
N GLY A 84 -9.59 7.94 -5.35
CA GLY A 84 -9.95 6.53 -5.12
C GLY A 84 -9.84 5.64 -6.36
N ASN A 85 -9.19 6.10 -7.44
CA ASN A 85 -9.17 5.40 -8.72
C ASN A 85 -8.11 4.30 -8.77
N ARG A 86 -8.53 3.04 -8.56
CA ARG A 86 -7.67 1.86 -8.63
C ARG A 86 -6.88 1.73 -9.94
N ARG A 87 -7.39 2.23 -11.08
CA ARG A 87 -6.68 2.11 -12.39
C ARG A 87 -5.39 2.93 -12.45
N LYS A 88 -5.27 3.97 -11.62
CA LYS A 88 -4.07 4.81 -11.52
C LYS A 88 -3.02 4.25 -10.55
N ALA A 89 -3.40 3.28 -9.70
CA ALA A 89 -2.47 2.65 -8.77
C ALA A 89 -1.60 1.61 -9.49
N GLY A 90 -0.45 1.31 -8.92
CA GLY A 90 0.49 0.34 -9.49
C GLY A 90 -0.09 -1.06 -9.67
N ILE A 91 0.67 -1.88 -10.41
CA ILE A 91 0.35 -3.30 -10.62
C ILE A 91 0.28 -3.99 -9.25
N THR A 92 -0.66 -4.90 -9.06
CA THR A 92 -0.70 -5.70 -7.83
C THR A 92 0.56 -6.55 -7.75
N ALA A 93 1.41 -6.31 -6.75
CA ALA A 93 2.64 -7.08 -6.56
C ALA A 93 2.36 -8.59 -6.51
N PRO A 94 3.25 -9.47 -6.99
CA PRO A 94 3.06 -10.92 -6.91
C PRO A 94 2.83 -11.41 -5.45
N PRO A 95 2.04 -12.48 -5.22
CA PRO A 95 1.70 -12.90 -3.86
C PRO A 95 2.86 -13.55 -3.10
N GLN A 96 3.89 -14.05 -3.78
CA GLN A 96 4.95 -14.89 -3.21
C GLN A 96 5.83 -14.16 -2.18
N GLY A 97 5.87 -12.83 -2.23
CA GLY A 97 6.61 -12.01 -1.27
C GLY A 97 5.79 -11.52 -0.07
N LEU A 98 4.49 -11.87 0.03
CA LEU A 98 3.63 -11.43 1.13
C LEU A 98 3.53 -12.52 2.21
N CYS A 99 3.81 -12.15 3.45
CA CYS A 99 3.64 -13.01 4.63
C CYS A 99 2.95 -12.23 5.75
N LEU A 100 2.04 -12.89 6.50
CA LEU A 100 1.50 -12.35 7.75
C LEU A 100 2.47 -12.71 8.87
N LEU A 101 3.03 -11.70 9.54
CA LEU A 101 4.03 -11.90 10.60
C LEU A 101 3.42 -12.00 11.99
N GLU A 102 2.49 -11.10 12.34
CA GLU A 102 1.97 -10.97 13.71
C GLU A 102 0.54 -10.42 13.73
N VAL A 103 -0.22 -10.78 14.77
CA VAL A 103 -1.56 -10.26 15.06
C VAL A 103 -1.58 -9.77 16.51
N PHE A 104 -1.95 -8.51 16.70
CA PHE A 104 -2.06 -7.88 18.02
C PHE A 104 -3.51 -7.99 18.54
N TYR A 105 -3.65 -8.25 19.84
CA TYR A 105 -4.94 -8.43 20.55
C TYR A 105 -5.15 -7.34 21.60
#